data_AF-A0A8H4UUI1-F1
#
_entry.id   AF-A0A8H4UUI1-F1
#
_cell.length_a   1.000
_cell.length_b   1.000
_cell.length_c   1.000
_cell.angle_alpha   90.00
_cell.angle_beta   90.00
_cell.angle_gamma   90.00
#
_symmetry.space_group_name_H-M   'P 1'
#
loop_
_entity.id
_entity.type
_entity.pdbx_description
1 polymer ?
#
loop_
_entity_poly.entity_id
_entity_poly.type
_entity_poly.pdbx_seq_one_letter_code
_entity_poly.pdbx_strand_id
1 'polypeptide(L)'
;MSPIRSFIHSLSLALPLDLSNFKCCPEGPVLPRPTAISDSPVFKEAAANLTQTLDAAVSVSTTSGWLVDNVSFSMIVISASQDKSGVPIWEYHHLASANDKGTKYLNRDSQYLIGSVSKVITEYVLLKSDVDSDSPVTKFLPRLNDSESLVPWGEVSLRMLVSYLGGTPANWVIPPSDSSWGADYKENIPAGGLVSSLSDLSKFSNALLSRSINLTSTEIDAWLKLAAFAGNAYTMTGMPWEILHPVNSPPEHPHSITIYRKSGGARSCCSQLSFVEDYGIAVFILTAGPVEAAPILTDACFRLL
;
A
#
# COMPACT_ATOMS: atom_id res chain seq x y z
N MET A 1 14.18 -9.18 72.58
CA MET A 1 15.38 -8.75 71.83
C MET A 1 14.94 -8.39 70.42
N SER A 2 15.34 -7.18 70.00
CA SER A 2 15.35 -6.56 68.66
C SER A 2 14.05 -6.36 67.83
N PRO A 3 13.75 -5.11 67.41
CA PRO A 3 12.73 -4.71 66.43
C PRO A 3 13.33 -4.42 65.03
N ILE A 4 12.49 -4.23 63.99
CA ILE A 4 12.65 -3.42 62.73
C ILE A 4 11.33 -3.58 61.94
N ARG A 5 10.36 -2.64 61.98
CA ARG A 5 10.10 -1.49 61.07
C ARG A 5 10.21 -1.82 59.57
N SER A 6 9.07 -2.01 58.88
CA SER A 6 8.31 -0.99 58.12
C SER A 6 8.97 -0.58 56.80
N PHE A 7 8.36 -0.89 55.65
CA PHE A 7 8.20 -0.02 54.47
C PHE A 7 7.42 -0.78 53.36
N ILE A 8 6.08 -0.72 53.38
CA ILE A 8 5.26 -0.90 52.17
C ILE A 8 4.58 0.46 51.95
N HIS A 9 5.20 1.31 51.14
CA HIS A 9 4.55 2.52 50.64
C HIS A 9 3.69 2.14 49.44
N SER A 10 2.38 2.28 49.66
CA SER A 10 1.35 2.67 48.71
C SER A 10 1.88 3.26 47.40
N LEU A 11 1.70 2.52 46.30
CA LEU A 11 1.60 3.08 44.97
C LEU A 11 0.19 2.77 44.43
N SER A 12 -0.82 3.40 45.05
CA SER A 12 -2.16 3.46 44.50
C SER A 12 -2.18 4.53 43.41
N LEU A 13 -1.68 4.22 42.21
CA LEU A 13 -2.09 4.93 41.00
C LEU A 13 -3.48 4.41 40.62
N ALA A 14 -4.49 4.81 41.40
CA ALA A 14 -5.86 4.80 40.90
C ALA A 14 -5.98 5.95 39.90
N LEU A 15 -5.58 5.70 38.65
CA LEU A 15 -6.15 6.45 37.56
C LEU A 15 -7.67 6.24 37.66
N PRO A 16 -8.49 7.29 37.71
CA PRO A 16 -9.92 7.12 37.49
C PRO A 16 -10.07 6.63 36.05
N LEU A 17 -10.13 5.31 35.86
CA LEU A 17 -10.73 4.74 34.68
C LEU A 17 -12.21 5.11 34.79
N ASP A 18 -12.57 6.17 34.10
CA ASP A 18 -13.96 6.54 33.89
C ASP A 18 -14.61 5.41 33.06
N LEU A 19 -15.11 4.40 33.77
CA LEU A 19 -15.77 3.22 33.21
C LEU A 19 -17.13 3.56 32.57
N SER A 20 -17.57 4.83 32.61
CA SER A 20 -18.84 5.27 32.03
C SER A 20 -18.83 5.38 30.49
N ASN A 21 -17.67 5.19 29.85
CA ASN A 21 -17.53 5.27 28.38
C ASN A 21 -16.99 3.99 27.70
N PHE A 22 -16.87 2.87 28.41
CA PHE A 22 -16.58 1.59 27.74
C PHE A 22 -17.84 1.07 27.02
N LYS A 23 -18.10 1.64 25.84
CA LYS A 23 -18.88 0.95 24.82
C LYS A 23 -18.13 -0.35 24.51
N CYS A 24 -18.69 -1.49 24.89
CA CYS A 24 -18.25 -2.82 24.44
C CYS A 24 -18.53 -3.00 22.95
N CYS A 25 -18.15 -2.03 22.12
CA CYS A 25 -18.14 -2.15 20.69
C CYS A 25 -16.88 -2.95 20.33
N PRO A 26 -17.01 -4.02 19.51
CA PRO A 26 -15.85 -4.67 18.95
C PRO A 26 -14.95 -3.63 18.27
N GLU A 27 -13.64 -3.70 18.53
CA GLU A 27 -12.64 -2.98 17.76
C GLU A 27 -12.57 -3.59 16.36
N GLY A 28 -12.99 -2.85 15.32
CA GLY A 28 -13.01 -3.30 13.92
C GLY A 28 -14.23 -2.79 13.15
N PRO A 29 -14.42 -3.22 11.89
CA PRO A 29 -15.56 -2.81 11.07
C PRO A 29 -16.87 -3.28 11.71
N VAL A 30 -17.56 -2.36 12.38
CA VAL A 30 -18.85 -2.61 13.03
C VAL A 30 -20.00 -2.65 12.01
N LEU A 31 -19.78 -2.08 10.82
CA LEU A 31 -20.77 -1.95 9.76
C LEU A 31 -20.39 -2.77 8.52
N PRO A 32 -21.37 -3.31 7.78
CA PRO A 32 -21.10 -3.97 6.52
C PRO A 32 -20.49 -2.98 5.52
N ARG A 33 -19.62 -3.51 4.65
CA ARG A 33 -19.00 -2.74 3.57
C ARG A 33 -20.06 -2.02 2.72
N PRO A 34 -19.88 -0.73 2.40
CA PRO A 34 -20.77 -0.01 1.50
C PRO A 34 -20.80 -0.64 0.09
N THR A 35 -21.97 -0.75 -0.51
CA THR A 35 -22.17 -1.42 -1.82
C THR A 35 -22.51 -0.46 -2.96
N ALA A 36 -22.65 0.84 -2.70
CA ALA A 36 -23.01 1.85 -3.70
C ALA A 36 -22.24 3.15 -3.50
N ILE A 37 -20.91 3.06 -3.28
CA ILE A 37 -20.06 4.23 -3.01
C ILE A 37 -20.10 5.24 -4.15
N SER A 38 -20.13 4.77 -5.40
CA SER A 38 -20.23 5.62 -6.58
C SER A 38 -21.48 6.50 -6.58
N ASP A 39 -22.56 6.10 -5.90
CA ASP A 39 -23.81 6.85 -5.81
C ASP A 39 -23.88 7.79 -4.60
N SER A 40 -22.99 7.61 -3.63
CA SER A 40 -22.95 8.41 -2.40
C SER A 40 -22.75 9.90 -2.71
N PRO A 41 -23.63 10.79 -2.21
CA PRO A 41 -23.45 12.23 -2.34
C PRO A 41 -22.11 12.71 -1.75
N VAL A 42 -21.71 12.13 -0.61
CA VAL A 42 -20.45 12.45 0.08
C VAL A 42 -19.26 12.13 -0.82
N PHE A 43 -19.27 10.94 -1.45
CA PHE A 43 -18.20 10.55 -2.37
C PHE A 43 -18.16 11.45 -3.61
N LYS A 44 -19.32 11.76 -4.20
CA LYS A 44 -19.42 12.63 -5.39
C LYS A 44 -18.89 14.04 -5.10
N GLU A 45 -19.26 14.61 -3.96
CA GLU A 45 -18.78 15.93 -3.53
C GLU A 45 -17.27 15.91 -3.26
N ALA A 46 -16.78 14.92 -2.53
CA ALA A 46 -15.36 14.76 -2.26
C ALA A 46 -14.56 14.63 -3.57
N ALA A 47 -14.99 13.76 -4.49
CA ALA A 47 -14.37 13.56 -5.79
C ALA A 47 -14.35 14.84 -6.65
N ALA A 48 -15.44 15.62 -6.64
CA ALA A 48 -15.50 16.91 -7.31
C ALA A 48 -14.51 17.93 -6.71
N ASN A 49 -14.46 18.02 -5.38
CA ASN A 49 -13.52 18.89 -4.66
C ASN A 49 -12.06 18.53 -4.92
N LEU A 50 -11.72 17.23 -4.95
CA LEU A 50 -10.36 16.80 -5.32
C LEU A 50 -10.05 17.18 -6.76
N THR A 51 -10.97 16.94 -7.69
CA THR A 51 -10.78 17.27 -9.11
C THR A 51 -10.48 18.76 -9.27
N GLN A 52 -11.28 19.63 -8.62
CA GLN A 52 -11.04 21.07 -8.62
C GLN A 52 -9.69 21.45 -8.01
N THR A 53 -9.30 20.78 -6.92
CA THR A 53 -8.01 21.02 -6.26
C THR A 53 -6.85 20.62 -7.17
N LEU A 54 -6.96 19.48 -7.87
CA LEU A 54 -5.94 19.02 -8.81
C LEU A 54 -5.87 19.93 -10.05
N ASP A 55 -7.01 20.36 -10.59
CA ASP A 55 -7.07 21.32 -11.70
C ASP A 55 -6.37 22.64 -11.33
N ALA A 56 -6.61 23.14 -10.11
CA ALA A 56 -5.94 24.33 -9.59
C ALA A 56 -4.42 24.09 -9.43
N ALA A 57 -4.02 22.94 -8.89
CA ALA A 57 -2.62 22.60 -8.68
C ALA A 57 -1.85 22.46 -10.01
N VAL A 58 -2.45 21.89 -11.05
CA VAL A 58 -1.78 21.74 -12.35
C VAL A 58 -1.79 23.02 -13.19
N SER A 59 -2.76 23.92 -12.96
CA SER A 59 -2.80 25.21 -13.67
C SER A 59 -1.83 26.26 -13.12
N VAL A 60 -1.45 26.17 -11.84
CA VAL A 60 -0.56 27.13 -11.16
C VAL A 60 0.63 26.42 -10.51
N SER A 61 1.76 26.37 -11.23
CA SER A 61 2.97 25.62 -10.85
C SER A 61 3.60 25.99 -9.50
N THR A 62 3.26 27.15 -8.92
CA THR A 62 3.83 27.62 -7.63
C THR A 62 3.08 27.13 -6.40
N THR A 63 1.86 26.59 -6.54
CA THR A 63 1.01 26.18 -5.41
C THR A 63 1.01 24.68 -5.12
N SER A 64 1.43 23.86 -6.08
CA SER A 64 1.44 22.41 -6.00
C SER A 64 2.55 21.86 -5.08
N GLY A 65 3.68 22.58 -4.95
CA GLY A 65 4.85 22.09 -4.21
C GLY A 65 5.75 21.15 -5.03
N TRP A 66 5.49 20.99 -6.34
CA TRP A 66 6.38 20.32 -7.30
C TRP A 66 6.32 21.01 -8.67
N LEU A 67 7.32 20.75 -9.52
CA LEU A 67 7.33 21.25 -10.91
C LEU A 67 6.34 20.46 -11.76
N VAL A 68 5.13 21.02 -11.93
CA VAL A 68 4.00 20.40 -12.66
C VAL A 68 4.38 19.98 -14.09
N ASP A 69 5.19 20.79 -14.78
CA ASP A 69 5.65 20.53 -16.14
C ASP A 69 6.54 19.29 -16.28
N ASN A 70 7.12 18.82 -15.17
CA ASN A 70 8.07 17.70 -15.14
C ASN A 70 7.47 16.40 -14.60
N VAL A 71 6.22 16.42 -14.13
CA VAL A 71 5.57 15.24 -13.54
C VAL A 71 4.31 14.90 -14.32
N SER A 72 4.29 13.73 -14.94
CA SER A 72 3.05 13.11 -15.41
C SER A 72 2.48 12.24 -14.29
N PHE A 73 1.18 12.30 -14.03
CA PHE A 73 0.59 11.44 -13.01
C PHE A 73 -0.83 11.02 -13.37
N SER A 74 -1.24 9.89 -12.81
CA SER A 74 -2.59 9.38 -12.90
C SER A 74 -3.04 8.85 -11.54
N MET A 75 -4.31 9.09 -11.20
CA MET A 75 -4.91 8.68 -9.93
C MET A 75 -6.27 8.05 -10.21
N ILE A 76 -6.60 6.98 -9.48
CA ILE A 76 -7.91 6.33 -9.58
C ILE A 76 -8.43 5.91 -8.21
N VAL A 77 -9.76 5.88 -8.09
CA VAL A 77 -10.49 5.18 -7.02
C VAL A 77 -11.32 4.06 -7.63
N ILE A 78 -11.18 2.87 -7.08
CA ILE A 78 -11.84 1.63 -7.49
C ILE A 78 -12.78 1.22 -6.37
N SER A 79 -13.94 0.67 -6.69
CA SER A 79 -14.83 0.05 -5.71
C SER A 79 -15.06 -1.43 -6.00
N ALA A 80 -15.25 -2.20 -4.93
CA ALA A 80 -15.69 -3.59 -5.01
C ALA A 80 -17.02 -3.74 -5.77
N SER A 81 -17.88 -2.72 -5.73
CA SER A 81 -19.24 -2.74 -6.30
C SER A 81 -19.39 -1.94 -7.59
N GLN A 82 -18.29 -1.59 -8.27
CA GLN A 82 -18.35 -0.85 -9.53
C GLN A 82 -18.96 -1.67 -10.68
N ASP A 83 -19.64 -0.99 -11.61
CA ASP A 83 -20.37 -1.65 -12.72
C ASP A 83 -19.48 -2.43 -13.68
N LYS A 84 -18.24 -1.97 -13.91
CA LYS A 84 -17.31 -2.57 -14.87
C LYS A 84 -15.92 -2.72 -14.27
N SER A 85 -15.42 -3.94 -14.21
CA SER A 85 -14.04 -4.22 -13.83
C SER A 85 -13.07 -3.54 -14.82
N GLY A 86 -12.14 -2.72 -14.31
CA GLY A 86 -11.23 -1.91 -15.13
C GLY A 86 -11.67 -0.47 -15.41
N VAL A 87 -12.92 -0.09 -15.09
CA VAL A 87 -13.37 1.31 -15.13
C VAL A 87 -13.49 1.82 -13.69
N PRO A 88 -12.62 2.73 -13.25
CA PRO A 88 -12.66 3.24 -11.88
C PRO A 88 -13.89 4.12 -11.66
N ILE A 89 -14.31 4.24 -10.39
CA ILE A 89 -15.43 5.13 -10.00
C ILE A 89 -15.03 6.61 -9.98
N TRP A 90 -13.72 6.89 -10.00
CA TRP A 90 -13.13 8.20 -10.23
C TRP A 90 -11.72 8.05 -10.81
N GLU A 91 -11.34 8.89 -11.77
CA GLU A 91 -9.98 8.94 -12.34
C GLU A 91 -9.57 10.38 -12.67
N TYR A 92 -8.28 10.66 -12.54
CA TYR A 92 -7.67 11.93 -12.93
C TYR A 92 -6.31 11.67 -13.59
N HIS A 93 -6.01 12.40 -14.65
CA HIS A 93 -4.79 12.25 -15.43
C HIS A 93 -4.18 13.61 -15.76
N HIS A 94 -2.87 13.76 -15.55
CA HIS A 94 -2.11 14.94 -15.93
C HIS A 94 -0.84 14.50 -16.68
N LEU A 95 -0.69 15.00 -17.91
CA LEU A 95 0.49 14.76 -18.74
C LEU A 95 1.42 15.96 -18.63
N ALA A 96 2.64 15.74 -18.16
CA ALA A 96 3.65 16.78 -18.10
C ALA A 96 4.02 17.28 -19.49
N SER A 97 4.16 18.60 -19.64
CA SER A 97 4.60 19.23 -20.89
C SER A 97 6.02 18.80 -21.29
N ALA A 98 6.87 18.48 -20.32
CA ALA A 98 8.22 17.96 -20.54
C ALA A 98 8.26 16.47 -20.94
N ASN A 99 7.13 15.77 -21.03
CA ASN A 99 7.09 14.37 -21.44
C ASN A 99 7.33 14.23 -22.96
N ASP A 100 8.59 14.14 -23.35
CA ASP A 100 9.04 14.10 -24.74
C ASP A 100 9.21 12.66 -25.28
N LYS A 101 9.70 11.74 -24.44
CA LYS A 101 10.01 10.33 -24.78
C LYS A 101 8.87 9.34 -24.54
N GLY A 102 7.85 9.72 -23.77
CA GLY A 102 6.73 8.87 -23.38
C GLY A 102 5.49 9.02 -24.28
N THR A 103 4.34 8.55 -23.76
CA THR A 103 3.05 8.69 -24.46
C THR A 103 2.70 10.15 -24.75
N LYS A 104 2.04 10.41 -25.89
CA LYS A 104 1.50 11.74 -26.22
C LYS A 104 0.09 11.99 -25.68
N TYR A 105 -0.55 10.92 -25.20
CA TYR A 105 -1.88 10.96 -24.61
C TYR A 105 -1.86 10.09 -23.36
N LEU A 106 -2.16 10.71 -22.21
CA LEU A 106 -2.23 10.01 -20.94
C LEU A 106 -3.66 9.66 -20.59
N ASN A 107 -3.90 8.39 -20.30
CA ASN A 107 -5.20 7.84 -19.90
C ASN A 107 -4.98 6.58 -19.05
N ARG A 108 -6.06 5.95 -18.58
CA ARG A 108 -6.00 4.72 -17.77
C ARG A 108 -5.27 3.53 -18.40
N ASP A 109 -5.17 3.47 -19.72
CA ASP A 109 -4.46 2.40 -20.44
C ASP A 109 -2.97 2.72 -20.64
N SER A 110 -2.55 3.94 -20.29
CA SER A 110 -1.13 4.33 -20.27
C SER A 110 -0.38 3.56 -19.19
N GLN A 111 0.83 3.17 -19.52
CA GLN A 111 1.65 2.28 -18.68
C GLN A 111 2.68 3.05 -17.85
N TYR A 112 2.90 2.57 -16.64
CA TYR A 112 3.89 3.08 -15.69
C TYR A 112 4.75 1.94 -15.16
N LEU A 113 5.98 2.26 -14.79
CA LEU A 113 6.84 1.34 -14.05
C LEU A 113 6.38 1.36 -12.58
N ILE A 114 5.85 0.24 -12.09
CA ILE A 114 5.15 0.19 -10.80
C ILE A 114 6.06 -0.21 -9.64
N GLY A 115 7.37 -0.37 -9.88
CA GLY A 115 8.36 -0.61 -8.83
C GLY A 115 7.94 -1.72 -7.87
N SER A 116 8.15 -1.51 -6.56
CA SER A 116 7.80 -2.50 -5.53
C SER A 116 6.32 -2.90 -5.43
N VAL A 117 5.38 -2.25 -6.12
CA VAL A 117 4.00 -2.78 -6.27
C VAL A 117 4.02 -4.12 -7.02
N SER A 118 5.05 -4.37 -7.86
CA SER A 118 5.30 -5.67 -8.52
C SER A 118 5.31 -6.86 -7.55
N LYS A 119 5.69 -6.64 -6.29
CA LYS A 119 5.74 -7.68 -5.26
C LYS A 119 4.35 -8.24 -4.95
N VAL A 120 3.30 -7.41 -5.00
CA VAL A 120 1.91 -7.84 -4.77
C VAL A 120 1.49 -8.85 -5.83
N ILE A 121 1.82 -8.57 -7.10
CA ILE A 121 1.49 -9.47 -8.23
C ILE A 121 2.33 -10.75 -8.15
N THR A 122 3.63 -10.63 -7.86
CA THR A 122 4.53 -11.77 -7.68
C THR A 122 4.05 -12.70 -6.59
N GLU A 123 3.60 -12.13 -5.48
CA GLU A 123 3.11 -12.92 -4.37
C GLU A 123 1.76 -13.57 -4.67
N TYR A 124 0.86 -12.88 -5.37
CA TYR A 124 -0.35 -13.52 -5.89
C TYR A 124 -0.01 -14.76 -6.73
N VAL A 125 1.01 -14.69 -7.59
CA VAL A 125 1.47 -15.85 -8.37
C VAL A 125 2.01 -16.95 -7.47
N LEU A 126 2.77 -16.62 -6.42
CA LEU A 126 3.26 -17.59 -5.43
C LEU A 126 2.09 -18.27 -4.69
N LEU A 127 1.09 -17.51 -4.23
CA LEU A 127 -0.11 -18.03 -3.56
C LEU A 127 -0.95 -18.93 -4.48
N LYS A 128 -0.93 -18.67 -5.78
CA LYS A 128 -1.58 -19.51 -6.79
C LYS A 128 -0.77 -20.73 -7.20
N SER A 129 0.48 -20.85 -6.77
CA SER A 129 1.32 -22.00 -7.07
C SER A 129 1.13 -23.10 -6.02
N ASP A 130 1.47 -24.34 -6.35
CA ASP A 130 1.50 -25.46 -5.40
C ASP A 130 2.77 -25.44 -4.51
N VAL A 131 3.45 -24.29 -4.43
CA VAL A 131 4.66 -24.12 -3.64
C VAL A 131 4.28 -23.87 -2.19
N ASP A 132 4.72 -24.79 -1.32
CA ASP A 132 4.66 -24.59 0.12
C ASP A 132 5.53 -23.38 0.54
N SER A 133 4.87 -22.34 1.03
CA SER A 133 5.52 -21.10 1.45
C SER A 133 6.38 -21.26 2.72
N ASP A 134 6.20 -22.33 3.51
CA ASP A 134 7.07 -22.64 4.65
C ASP A 134 8.34 -23.39 4.25
N SER A 135 8.46 -23.81 2.98
CA SER A 135 9.68 -24.44 2.49
C SER A 135 10.88 -23.47 2.53
N PRO A 136 12.09 -23.96 2.88
CA PRO A 136 13.30 -23.13 2.92
C PRO A 136 13.70 -22.67 1.51
N VAL A 137 14.29 -21.49 1.41
CA VAL A 137 14.72 -20.89 0.14
C VAL A 137 15.74 -21.78 -0.59
N THR A 138 16.61 -22.46 0.16
CA THR A 138 17.62 -23.38 -0.39
C THR A 138 17.03 -24.58 -1.13
N LYS A 139 15.76 -24.94 -0.90
CA LYS A 139 15.05 -25.96 -1.69
C LYS A 139 14.93 -25.55 -3.16
N PHE A 140 14.79 -24.25 -3.43
CA PHE A 140 14.62 -23.68 -4.77
C PHE A 140 15.93 -23.11 -5.32
N LEU A 141 16.78 -22.58 -4.43
CA LEU A 141 18.09 -22.01 -4.75
C LEU A 141 19.19 -22.76 -3.95
N PRO A 142 19.54 -24.00 -4.33
CA PRO A 142 20.46 -24.84 -3.56
C PRO A 142 21.85 -24.24 -3.40
N ARG A 143 22.25 -23.35 -4.31
CA ARG A 143 23.53 -22.61 -4.22
C ARG A 143 23.62 -21.66 -3.02
N LEU A 144 22.50 -21.29 -2.41
CA LEU A 144 22.48 -20.47 -1.20
C LEU A 144 22.75 -21.27 0.07
N ASN A 145 22.83 -22.60 -0.02
CA ASN A 145 23.23 -23.46 1.09
C ASN A 145 24.76 -23.44 1.25
N ASP A 146 25.30 -22.26 1.50
CA ASP A 146 26.72 -21.97 1.64
C ASP A 146 27.03 -21.66 3.12
N SER A 147 27.95 -22.42 3.71
CA SER A 147 28.37 -22.27 5.11
C SER A 147 29.12 -20.95 5.37
N GLU A 148 29.66 -20.32 4.33
CA GLU A 148 30.34 -19.03 4.43
C GLU A 148 29.37 -17.84 4.33
N SER A 149 28.08 -18.10 4.05
CA SER A 149 27.08 -17.04 3.97
C SER A 149 26.79 -16.46 5.36
N LEU A 150 26.77 -15.13 5.46
CA LEU A 150 26.38 -14.42 6.69
C LEU A 150 24.90 -14.62 7.05
N VAL A 151 24.08 -15.03 6.08
CA VAL A 151 22.64 -15.29 6.27
C VAL A 151 22.41 -16.80 6.23
N PRO A 152 21.78 -17.41 7.24
CA PRO A 152 21.47 -18.84 7.26
C PRO A 152 20.29 -19.16 6.33
N TRP A 153 20.52 -19.13 5.02
CA TRP A 153 19.46 -19.31 3.99
C TRP A 153 18.69 -20.63 4.10
N GLY A 154 19.27 -21.65 4.72
CA GLY A 154 18.58 -22.91 5.02
C GLY A 154 17.44 -22.78 6.03
N GLU A 155 17.44 -21.73 6.85
CA GLU A 155 16.41 -21.45 7.86
C GLU A 155 15.39 -20.41 7.39
N VAL A 156 15.70 -19.67 6.32
CA VAL A 156 14.80 -18.68 5.74
C VAL A 156 13.78 -19.39 4.85
N SER A 157 12.49 -19.31 5.20
CA SER A 157 11.40 -19.80 4.33
C SER A 157 11.00 -18.78 3.26
N LEU A 158 10.29 -19.23 2.22
CA LEU A 158 9.69 -18.33 1.24
C LEU A 158 8.75 -17.30 1.89
N ARG A 159 7.98 -17.72 2.90
CA ARG A 159 7.10 -16.84 3.68
C ARG A 159 7.87 -15.76 4.43
N MET A 160 9.02 -16.11 5.01
CA MET A 160 9.90 -15.15 5.67
C MET A 160 10.46 -14.13 4.66
N LEU A 161 10.78 -14.56 3.44
CA LEU A 161 11.23 -13.64 2.38
C LEU A 161 10.14 -12.66 1.96
N VAL A 162 8.94 -13.13 1.63
CA VAL A 162 7.86 -12.26 1.13
C VAL A 162 7.30 -11.34 2.22
N SER A 163 7.43 -11.72 3.49
CA SER A 163 7.07 -10.91 4.67
C SER A 163 8.14 -9.92 5.14
N TYR A 164 9.31 -9.85 4.51
CA TYR A 164 10.48 -9.07 4.97
C TYR A 164 11.06 -9.53 6.33
N LEU A 165 10.86 -10.78 6.71
CA LEU A 165 11.30 -11.36 7.99
C LEU A 165 12.49 -12.33 7.86
N GLY A 166 13.10 -12.44 6.68
CA GLY A 166 14.25 -13.31 6.42
C GLY A 166 15.59 -12.82 7.00
N GLY A 167 15.63 -11.67 7.68
CA GLY A 167 16.83 -11.20 8.38
C GLY A 167 17.99 -10.73 7.47
N THR A 168 17.73 -10.47 6.19
CA THR A 168 18.77 -10.05 5.23
C THR A 168 19.17 -8.58 5.46
N PRO A 169 20.45 -8.27 5.75
CA PRO A 169 20.88 -6.89 5.95
C PRO A 169 20.77 -6.08 4.66
N ALA A 170 20.35 -4.81 4.78
CA ALA A 170 20.34 -3.88 3.67
C ALA A 170 21.78 -3.50 3.28
N ASN A 171 22.27 -4.01 2.15
CA ASN A 171 23.57 -3.62 1.57
C ASN A 171 23.33 -2.83 0.27
N TRP A 172 23.22 -1.50 0.37
CA TRP A 172 22.88 -0.65 -0.76
C TRP A 172 24.14 -0.03 -1.40
N VAL A 173 24.30 -0.24 -2.71
CA VAL A 173 25.21 0.57 -3.55
C VAL A 173 24.36 1.63 -4.25
N ILE A 174 24.65 2.90 -3.97
CA ILE A 174 23.91 4.05 -4.53
C ILE A 174 24.59 4.49 -5.84
N PRO A 175 23.98 4.29 -7.01
CA PRO A 175 24.53 4.84 -8.25
C PRO A 175 24.21 6.34 -8.37
N PRO A 176 25.13 7.17 -8.91
CA PRO A 176 24.76 8.47 -9.44
C PRO A 176 23.79 8.30 -10.63
N SER A 177 22.82 9.20 -10.74
CA SER A 177 21.47 9.05 -11.33
C SER A 177 21.34 8.79 -12.85
N ASP A 178 20.27 8.06 -13.25
CA ASP A 178 19.55 8.09 -14.56
C ASP A 178 18.22 7.29 -14.47
N SER A 179 17.16 7.55 -15.25
CA SER A 179 15.84 6.84 -15.18
C SER A 179 15.93 5.31 -15.40
N SER A 180 15.03 4.54 -14.76
CA SER A 180 14.98 3.06 -14.87
C SER A 180 13.94 2.57 -15.88
N TRP A 181 13.29 3.47 -16.61
CA TRP A 181 12.39 3.10 -17.69
C TRP A 181 13.15 2.36 -18.80
N GLY A 182 12.66 1.18 -19.18
CA GLY A 182 13.31 0.32 -20.17
C GLY A 182 14.58 -0.39 -19.67
N ALA A 183 14.92 -0.28 -18.38
CA ALA A 183 16.02 -1.04 -17.80
C ALA A 183 15.68 -2.54 -17.78
N ASP A 184 16.66 -3.38 -18.11
CA ASP A 184 16.53 -4.83 -17.98
C ASP A 184 16.72 -5.23 -16.51
N TYR A 185 15.60 -5.42 -15.82
CA TYR A 185 15.58 -5.86 -14.42
C TYR A 185 15.97 -7.33 -14.25
N LYS A 186 16.03 -8.13 -15.33
CA LYS A 186 16.40 -9.56 -15.30
C LYS A 186 15.65 -10.32 -14.20
N GLU A 187 16.39 -11.03 -13.34
CA GLU A 187 15.85 -11.81 -12.23
C GLU A 187 15.18 -10.95 -11.14
N ASN A 188 15.37 -9.61 -11.15
CA ASN A 188 14.73 -8.68 -10.21
C ASN A 188 13.37 -8.16 -10.69
N ILE A 189 12.87 -8.57 -11.86
CA ILE A 189 11.54 -8.20 -12.34
C ILE A 189 10.44 -8.41 -11.27
N PRO A 190 10.39 -9.53 -10.53
CA PRO A 190 9.37 -9.76 -9.50
C PRO A 190 9.44 -8.74 -8.34
N ALA A 191 10.64 -8.23 -8.05
CA ALA A 191 10.85 -7.28 -6.97
C ALA A 191 10.51 -5.83 -7.37
N GLY A 192 10.55 -5.47 -8.65
CA GLY A 192 10.30 -4.08 -9.03
C GLY A 192 10.30 -3.72 -10.51
N GLY A 193 10.36 -4.70 -11.40
CA GLY A 193 10.51 -4.46 -12.83
C GLY A 193 9.22 -4.55 -13.65
N LEU A 194 8.06 -4.80 -13.02
CA LEU A 194 6.80 -4.85 -13.78
C LEU A 194 6.38 -3.46 -14.22
N VAL A 195 5.81 -3.42 -15.41
CA VAL A 195 5.11 -2.26 -15.99
C VAL A 195 3.64 -2.63 -16.06
N SER A 196 2.76 -1.71 -15.68
CA SER A 196 1.31 -1.94 -15.73
C SER A 196 0.56 -0.65 -16.05
N SER A 197 -0.68 -0.81 -16.53
CA SER A 197 -1.65 0.27 -16.69
C SER A 197 -2.57 0.37 -15.47
N LEU A 198 -3.27 1.50 -15.31
CA LEU A 198 -4.32 1.64 -14.30
C LEU A 198 -5.53 0.76 -14.62
N SER A 199 -5.83 0.52 -15.89
CA SER A 199 -6.87 -0.41 -16.35
C SER A 199 -6.62 -1.83 -15.82
N ASP A 200 -5.39 -2.34 -15.92
CA ASP A 200 -5.05 -3.68 -15.46
C ASP A 200 -4.98 -3.78 -13.93
N LEU A 201 -4.40 -2.77 -13.28
CA LEU A 201 -4.37 -2.67 -11.82
C LEU A 201 -5.79 -2.54 -11.24
N SER A 202 -6.69 -1.84 -11.93
CA SER A 202 -8.11 -1.73 -11.56
C SER A 202 -8.83 -3.06 -11.64
N LYS A 203 -8.61 -3.86 -12.70
CA LYS A 203 -9.16 -5.22 -12.81
C LYS A 203 -8.67 -6.11 -11.67
N PHE A 204 -7.35 -6.09 -11.42
CA PHE A 204 -6.74 -6.87 -10.34
C PHE A 204 -7.32 -6.50 -8.97
N SER A 205 -7.34 -5.20 -8.64
CA SER A 205 -7.84 -4.73 -7.34
C SER A 205 -9.34 -4.91 -7.19
N ASN A 206 -10.13 -4.72 -8.25
CA ASN A 206 -11.56 -5.03 -8.22
C ASN A 206 -11.80 -6.53 -7.99
N ALA A 207 -11.03 -7.42 -8.63
CA ALA A 207 -11.15 -8.86 -8.41
C ALA A 207 -10.74 -9.27 -6.98
N LEU A 208 -9.72 -8.63 -6.41
CA LEU A 208 -9.34 -8.84 -5.02
C LEU A 208 -10.43 -8.34 -4.05
N LEU A 209 -10.90 -7.11 -4.25
CA LEU A 209 -11.93 -6.49 -3.39
C LEU A 209 -13.27 -7.21 -3.47
N SER A 210 -13.70 -7.62 -4.66
CA SER A 210 -14.96 -8.36 -4.87
C SER A 210 -14.85 -9.86 -4.57
N ARG A 211 -13.67 -10.33 -4.15
CA ARG A 211 -13.38 -11.75 -3.86
C ARG A 211 -13.67 -12.67 -5.06
N SER A 212 -13.49 -12.15 -6.28
CA SER A 212 -13.71 -12.87 -7.54
C SER A 212 -12.42 -13.42 -8.16
N ILE A 213 -11.26 -13.09 -7.57
CA ILE A 213 -9.98 -13.69 -7.92
C ILE A 213 -9.98 -15.17 -7.50
N ASN A 214 -9.19 -16.03 -8.16
CA ASN A 214 -9.15 -17.47 -7.88
C ASN A 214 -8.43 -17.80 -6.56
N LEU A 215 -8.82 -17.17 -5.46
CA LEU A 215 -8.41 -17.47 -4.09
C LEU A 215 -9.69 -17.58 -3.25
N THR A 216 -9.70 -18.48 -2.29
CA THR A 216 -10.75 -18.56 -1.28
C THR A 216 -10.74 -17.31 -0.40
N SER A 217 -11.88 -16.97 0.21
CA SER A 217 -11.94 -15.85 1.15
C SER A 217 -10.90 -16.00 2.26
N THR A 218 -10.70 -17.22 2.77
CA THR A 218 -9.71 -17.52 3.80
C THR A 218 -8.28 -17.29 3.33
N GLU A 219 -7.93 -17.62 2.09
CA GLU A 219 -6.60 -17.33 1.54
C GLU A 219 -6.36 -15.82 1.39
N ILE A 220 -7.37 -15.07 0.96
CA ILE A 220 -7.27 -13.61 0.86
C ILE A 220 -7.15 -12.98 2.25
N ASP A 221 -7.95 -13.44 3.22
CA ASP A 221 -7.88 -12.94 4.60
C ASP A 221 -6.54 -13.29 5.26
N ALA A 222 -6.00 -14.47 4.97
CA ALA A 222 -4.66 -14.85 5.39
C ALA A 222 -3.57 -13.99 4.73
N TRP A 223 -3.74 -13.63 3.46
CA TRP A 223 -2.81 -12.80 2.72
C TRP A 223 -2.76 -11.36 3.22
N LEU A 224 -3.91 -10.80 3.57
CA LEU A 224 -4.03 -9.44 4.13
C LEU A 224 -3.68 -9.39 5.61
N LYS A 225 -3.41 -10.53 6.26
CA LYS A 225 -3.04 -10.55 7.67
C LYS A 225 -1.69 -9.87 7.91
N LEU A 226 -1.56 -9.13 9.01
CA LEU A 226 -0.28 -8.60 9.46
C LEU A 226 0.67 -9.73 9.85
N ALA A 227 1.95 -9.57 9.50
CA ALA A 227 3.04 -10.44 9.89
C ALA A 227 3.79 -9.91 11.13
N ALA A 228 4.11 -8.61 11.17
CA ALA A 228 4.83 -7.98 12.29
C ALA A 228 4.55 -6.48 12.42
N PHE A 229 4.76 -5.91 13.62
CA PHE A 229 4.75 -4.45 13.81
C PHE A 229 6.07 -3.84 13.32
N ALA A 230 6.02 -2.69 12.65
CA ALA A 230 7.18 -1.99 12.11
C ALA A 230 7.82 -1.02 13.13
N GLY A 231 7.74 -1.34 14.42
CA GLY A 231 8.34 -0.55 15.52
C GLY A 231 7.42 0.47 16.19
N ASN A 232 6.14 0.55 15.81
CA ASN A 232 5.11 1.31 16.51
C ASN A 232 3.73 0.65 16.36
N ALA A 233 2.72 1.13 17.09
CA ALA A 233 1.37 0.55 17.13
C ALA A 233 0.51 0.84 15.88
N TYR A 234 0.96 1.72 14.99
CA TYR A 234 0.18 2.23 13.86
C TYR A 234 0.66 1.68 12.52
N THR A 235 1.87 1.14 12.45
CA THR A 235 2.46 0.60 11.21
C THR A 235 2.88 -0.84 11.39
N MET A 236 2.45 -1.69 10.47
CA MET A 236 2.77 -3.11 10.43
C MET A 236 3.23 -3.52 9.04
N THR A 237 3.87 -4.68 8.93
CA THR A 237 4.21 -5.35 7.67
C THR A 237 3.40 -6.63 7.54
N GLY A 238 3.02 -6.96 6.32
CA GLY A 238 2.41 -8.23 5.92
C GLY A 238 3.15 -8.77 4.70
N MET A 239 2.45 -9.58 3.92
CA MET A 239 3.01 -10.17 2.71
C MET A 239 2.34 -9.55 1.48
N PRO A 240 2.95 -8.59 0.74
CA PRO A 240 4.12 -7.80 1.07
C PRO A 240 3.68 -6.43 1.64
N TRP A 241 2.50 -6.39 2.26
CA TRP A 241 1.78 -5.18 2.60
C TRP A 241 2.53 -4.31 3.62
N GLU A 242 2.51 -3.01 3.39
CA GLU A 242 2.67 -2.00 4.43
C GLU A 242 1.27 -1.74 4.99
N ILE A 243 1.04 -1.95 6.27
CA ILE A 243 -0.29 -1.87 6.88
C ILE A 243 -0.29 -0.68 7.83
N LEU A 244 -1.29 0.19 7.69
CA LEU A 244 -1.39 1.43 8.45
C LEU A 244 -2.74 1.50 9.17
N HIS A 245 -2.70 1.85 10.46
CA HIS A 245 -3.83 2.34 11.23
C HIS A 245 -3.70 3.86 11.38
N PRO A 246 -4.51 4.66 10.67
CA PRO A 246 -4.48 6.12 10.80
C PRO A 246 -4.76 6.54 12.25
N VAL A 247 -4.02 7.55 12.71
CA VAL A 247 -4.16 8.07 14.09
C VAL A 247 -5.45 8.88 14.25
N ASN A 248 -5.96 9.44 13.16
CA ASN A 248 -7.18 10.24 13.16
C ASN A 248 -8.33 9.43 12.54
N SER A 249 -9.32 9.07 13.36
CA SER A 249 -10.58 8.53 12.86
C SER A 249 -11.46 9.64 12.27
N PRO A 250 -12.39 9.30 11.36
CA PRO A 250 -13.35 10.26 10.83
C PRO A 250 -14.10 10.99 11.96
N PRO A 251 -14.16 12.33 11.94
CA PRO A 251 -14.65 13.12 13.08
C PRO A 251 -16.14 12.91 13.37
N GLU A 252 -16.95 12.64 12.36
CA GLU A 252 -18.39 12.42 12.53
C GLU A 252 -18.71 11.01 13.06
N HIS A 253 -17.92 10.01 12.67
CA HIS A 253 -18.13 8.60 13.01
C HIS A 253 -16.79 7.92 13.36
N PRO A 254 -16.31 8.06 14.60
CA PRO A 254 -15.02 7.50 15.01
C PRO A 254 -15.03 5.97 14.93
N HIS A 255 -14.18 5.41 14.10
CA HIS A 255 -13.88 3.98 14.04
C HIS A 255 -12.45 3.76 13.56
N SER A 256 -11.91 2.56 13.81
CA SER A 256 -10.61 2.14 13.29
C SER A 256 -10.74 1.83 11.80
N ILE A 257 -9.75 2.29 11.03
CA ILE A 257 -9.63 2.02 9.60
C ILE A 257 -8.27 1.35 9.39
N THR A 258 -8.25 0.22 8.68
CA THR A 258 -6.99 -0.41 8.28
C THR A 258 -6.73 -0.17 6.80
N ILE A 259 -5.56 0.39 6.49
CA ILE A 259 -5.12 0.64 5.12
C ILE A 259 -4.00 -0.34 4.78
N TYR A 260 -4.27 -1.27 3.86
CA TYR A 260 -3.25 -2.16 3.30
C TYR A 260 -2.65 -1.49 2.07
N ARG A 261 -1.37 -1.18 2.09
CA ARG A 261 -0.74 -0.41 1.03
C ARG A 261 0.56 -1.02 0.57
N LYS A 262 0.97 -0.66 -0.64
CA LYS A 262 2.30 -0.93 -1.14
C LYS A 262 2.80 0.26 -1.93
N SER A 263 3.87 0.85 -1.45
CA SER A 263 4.63 1.84 -2.22
C SER A 263 5.59 1.15 -3.18
N GLY A 264 5.80 1.78 -4.34
CA GLY A 264 6.75 1.35 -5.35
C GLY A 264 7.53 2.52 -5.90
N GLY A 265 8.85 2.41 -5.94
CA GLY A 265 9.75 3.38 -6.56
C GLY A 265 10.63 2.69 -7.59
N ALA A 266 10.78 3.31 -8.75
CA ALA A 266 11.69 2.89 -9.79
C ALA A 266 12.14 4.13 -10.56
N ARG A 267 13.38 4.59 -10.27
CA ARG A 267 14.02 5.85 -10.69
C ARG A 267 13.13 6.78 -11.54
N SER A 268 12.62 7.82 -10.90
CA SER A 268 11.68 8.82 -11.44
C SER A 268 10.27 8.31 -11.73
N CYS A 269 9.92 7.07 -11.41
CA CYS A 269 8.53 6.62 -11.31
C CYS A 269 8.22 6.29 -9.85
N CYS A 270 7.10 6.79 -9.34
CA CYS A 270 6.55 6.39 -8.06
C CYS A 270 5.15 5.82 -8.27
N SER A 271 4.80 4.86 -7.44
CA SER A 271 3.50 4.21 -7.43
C SER A 271 3.07 3.96 -6.00
N GLN A 272 1.78 4.11 -5.77
CA GLN A 272 1.15 3.81 -4.49
C GLN A 272 -0.11 3.02 -4.79
N LEU A 273 -0.17 1.81 -4.23
CA LEU A 273 -1.38 0.99 -4.16
C LEU A 273 -1.88 1.02 -2.72
N SER A 274 -3.17 1.24 -2.52
CA SER A 274 -3.78 1.24 -1.20
C SER A 274 -5.18 0.64 -1.23
N PHE A 275 -5.49 -0.22 -0.26
CA PHE A 275 -6.79 -0.82 -0.05
C PHE A 275 -7.34 -0.38 1.30
N VAL A 276 -8.63 -0.05 1.32
CA VAL A 276 -9.40 0.15 2.54
C VAL A 276 -10.52 -0.86 2.52
N GLU A 277 -10.28 -2.02 3.15
CA GLU A 277 -11.18 -3.17 3.04
C GLU A 277 -12.55 -2.89 3.65
N ASP A 278 -12.60 -2.12 4.74
CA ASP A 278 -13.85 -1.79 5.44
C ASP A 278 -14.81 -1.02 4.52
N TYR A 279 -14.26 -0.21 3.62
CA TYR A 279 -15.01 0.55 2.62
C TYR A 279 -15.09 -0.15 1.27
N GLY A 280 -14.30 -1.19 1.03
CA GLY A 280 -14.29 -1.89 -0.25
C GLY A 280 -13.79 -1.03 -1.40
N ILE A 281 -12.81 -0.19 -1.10
CA ILE A 281 -12.19 0.71 -2.08
C ILE A 281 -10.71 0.43 -2.20
N ALA A 282 -10.18 0.70 -3.39
CA ALA A 282 -8.75 0.77 -3.63
C ALA A 282 -8.41 2.08 -4.32
N VAL A 283 -7.23 2.60 -4.01
CA VAL A 283 -6.66 3.81 -4.60
C VAL A 283 -5.35 3.43 -5.26
N PHE A 284 -5.15 3.91 -6.49
CA PHE A 284 -3.83 3.92 -7.11
C PHE A 284 -3.41 5.33 -7.49
N ILE A 285 -2.14 5.62 -7.25
CA ILE A 285 -1.49 6.86 -7.65
C ILE A 285 -0.20 6.47 -8.34
N LEU A 286 -0.05 6.88 -9.59
CA LEU A 286 1.13 6.62 -10.41
C LEU A 286 1.71 7.96 -10.85
N THR A 287 3.00 8.17 -10.60
CA THR A 287 3.72 9.37 -11.04
C THR A 287 4.95 8.98 -11.84
N ALA A 288 5.29 9.82 -12.82
CA ALA A 288 6.49 9.75 -13.63
C ALA A 288 7.10 11.17 -13.72
N GLY A 289 8.23 11.37 -13.06
CA GLY A 289 8.92 12.65 -12.89
C GLY A 289 9.71 12.71 -11.57
N PRO A 290 10.12 13.91 -11.13
CA PRO A 290 10.64 14.14 -9.79
C PRO A 290 9.72 13.59 -8.69
N VAL A 291 10.30 13.07 -7.61
CA VAL A 291 9.60 12.23 -6.60
C VAL A 291 8.70 13.03 -5.65
N GLU A 292 8.82 14.35 -5.64
CA GLU A 292 8.17 15.27 -4.70
C GLU A 292 6.64 15.26 -4.83
N ALA A 293 6.11 14.99 -6.03
CA ALA A 293 4.67 14.97 -6.28
C ALA A 293 3.96 13.78 -5.62
N ALA A 294 4.62 12.61 -5.54
CA ALA A 294 3.99 11.37 -5.07
C ALA A 294 3.42 11.45 -3.63
N PRO A 295 4.17 11.93 -2.61
CA PRO A 295 3.62 12.05 -1.26
C PRO A 295 2.50 13.09 -1.16
N ILE A 296 2.57 14.19 -1.92
CA ILE A 296 1.55 15.25 -1.91
C ILE A 296 0.23 14.75 -2.52
N LEU A 297 0.31 14.08 -3.67
CA LEU A 297 -0.86 13.48 -4.32
C LEU A 297 -1.49 12.38 -3.45
N THR A 298 -0.64 11.62 -2.73
CA THR A 298 -1.10 10.60 -1.78
C THR A 298 -1.87 11.21 -0.62
N ASP A 299 -1.33 12.25 0.03
CA ASP A 299 -2.00 12.95 1.13
C ASP A 299 -3.33 13.58 0.66
N ALA A 300 -3.33 14.24 -0.49
CA ALA A 300 -4.54 14.85 -1.06
C ALA A 300 -5.65 13.82 -1.33
N CYS A 301 -5.29 12.63 -1.83
CA CYS A 301 -6.26 11.57 -2.11
C CYS A 301 -6.83 10.96 -0.83
N PHE A 302 -6.00 10.71 0.18
CA PHE A 302 -6.46 10.10 1.43
C PHE A 302 -7.31 11.03 2.28
N ARG A 303 -7.23 12.36 2.09
CA ARG A 303 -8.19 13.31 2.68
C ARG A 303 -9.62 13.16 2.14
N LEU A 304 -9.83 12.37 1.08
CA LEU A 304 -11.17 12.00 0.60
C LEU A 304 -11.83 10.86 1.35
N LEU A 305 -11.04 10.06 2.07
CA LEU A 305 -11.48 8.81 2.71
C LEU A 305 -11.73 9.03 4.21
#